data_AF-A0A366KAK0-F1
#
_entry.id   AF-A0A366KAK0-F1
#
_cell.length_a   1.000
_cell.length_b   1.000
_cell.length_c   1.000
_cell.angle_alpha   90.00
_cell.angle_beta   90.00
_cell.angle_gamma   90.00
#
_symmetry.space_group_name_H-M   'P 1'
#
loop_
_entity.id
_entity.type
_entity.pdbx_description
1 polymer ?
#
loop_
_entity_poly.entity_id
_entity_poly.type
_entity_poly.pdbx_seq_one_letter_code
_entity_poly.pdbx_strand_id
1 'polypeptide(L)'
;MTAIKSKAYSPNLRPKKPATVKEIYRDEPETQSAAEQRITTSIKMTASLREAVKTYAFFHHTTMGDVMEEALRQWLKEHEK
;
A
#
# COMPACT_ATOMS: atom_id res chain seq x y z
N MET A 1 -26.25 0.74 -41.50
CA MET A 1 -25.69 1.86 -40.72
C MET A 1 -26.07 1.65 -39.26
N THR A 2 -25.16 1.21 -38.40
CA THR A 2 -25.47 0.88 -37.01
C THR A 2 -24.56 1.72 -36.12
N ALA A 3 -25.14 2.73 -35.47
CA ALA A 3 -24.41 3.68 -34.64
C ALA A 3 -23.96 3.00 -33.33
N ILE A 4 -22.64 2.89 -33.16
CA ILE A 4 -21.99 2.44 -31.93
C ILE A 4 -22.17 3.55 -30.90
N LYS A 5 -23.02 3.34 -29.89
CA LYS A 5 -23.14 4.22 -28.73
C LYS A 5 -21.85 4.11 -27.91
N SER A 6 -20.93 5.04 -28.11
CA SER A 6 -19.74 5.21 -27.28
C SER A 6 -20.16 5.54 -25.86
N LYS A 7 -20.05 4.57 -24.96
CA LYS A 7 -20.24 4.75 -23.52
C LYS A 7 -19.18 5.74 -23.04
N ALA A 8 -19.63 6.92 -22.64
CA ALA A 8 -18.78 8.01 -22.19
C ALA A 8 -17.84 7.56 -21.07
N TYR A 9 -16.54 7.68 -21.32
CA TYR A 9 -15.51 7.58 -20.29
C TYR A 9 -15.63 8.81 -19.41
N SER A 10 -16.20 8.67 -18.20
CA SER A 10 -16.22 9.76 -17.21
C SER A 10 -14.89 9.77 -16.46
N PRO A 11 -14.06 10.82 -16.59
CA PRO A 11 -12.74 10.88 -15.96
C PRO A 11 -12.79 11.47 -14.55
N ASN A 12 -13.91 11.37 -13.85
CA ASN A 12 -14.09 11.89 -12.49
C ASN A 12 -13.88 10.79 -11.43
N LEU A 13 -12.73 10.11 -11.48
CA LEU A 13 -12.25 9.29 -10.36
C LEU A 13 -11.41 10.19 -9.45
N ARG A 14 -12.08 11.09 -8.72
CA ARG A 14 -11.46 11.61 -7.49
C ARG A 14 -11.19 10.38 -6.61
N PRO A 15 -9.99 10.18 -6.06
CA PRO A 15 -9.73 9.05 -5.18
C PRO A 15 -10.73 9.15 -4.01
N LYS A 16 -11.72 8.25 -4.00
CA LYS A 16 -12.71 8.18 -2.94
C LYS A 16 -11.95 7.83 -1.68
N LYS A 17 -12.02 8.69 -0.65
CA LYS A 17 -11.48 8.36 0.66
C LYS A 17 -12.19 7.08 1.14
N PRO A 18 -11.46 6.02 1.51
CA PRO A 18 -12.08 4.82 2.06
C PRO A 18 -12.89 5.21 3.29
N ALA A 19 -14.15 4.77 3.33
CA ALA A 19 -15.08 5.12 4.41
C ALA A 19 -14.87 4.24 5.65
N THR A 20 -14.30 3.04 5.46
CA THR A 20 -14.02 2.10 6.55
C THR A 20 -12.69 1.38 6.33
N VAL A 21 -12.07 0.88 7.40
CA VAL A 21 -10.79 0.13 7.35
C VAL A 21 -10.90 -1.11 6.44
N LYS A 22 -12.08 -1.73 6.38
CA LYS A 22 -12.39 -2.87 5.52
C LYS A 22 -12.40 -2.54 4.02
N GLU A 23 -12.50 -1.26 3.65
CA GLU A 23 -12.34 -0.84 2.25
C GLU A 23 -10.87 -0.73 1.83
N ILE A 24 -9.93 -0.80 2.78
CA ILE A 24 -8.48 -0.74 2.54
C ILE A 24 -7.91 -2.15 2.36
N TYR A 25 -8.50 -3.17 3.01
CA TYR A 25 -8.02 -4.55 3.02
C TYR A 25 -9.05 -5.51 2.42
N ARG A 26 -8.57 -6.45 1.60
CA ARG A 26 -9.33 -7.66 1.22
C ARG A 26 -8.83 -8.78 2.11
N ASP A 27 -9.65 -9.17 3.09
CA ASP A 27 -9.32 -10.29 3.99
C ASP A 27 -9.21 -11.58 3.16
N GLU A 28 -8.01 -12.14 3.05
CA GLU A 28 -7.83 -13.54 2.63
C GLU A 28 -7.96 -14.45 3.86
N PRO A 29 -8.56 -15.65 3.73
CA PRO A 29 -8.92 -16.47 4.87
C PRO A 29 -7.69 -16.89 5.69
N GLU A 30 -7.72 -16.50 6.95
CA GLU A 30 -6.68 -16.70 7.96
C GLU A 30 -6.40 -18.18 8.20
N THR A 31 -5.18 -18.62 7.87
CA THR A 31 -4.60 -19.84 8.43
C THR A 31 -3.11 -19.60 8.69
N GLN A 32 -2.78 -18.95 9.81
CA GLN A 32 -1.51 -19.15 10.53
C GLN A 32 -1.50 -18.41 11.88
N SER A 33 -0.81 -19.01 12.85
CA SER A 33 -0.84 -18.71 14.29
C SER A 33 -0.59 -17.24 14.68
N ALA A 34 -1.30 -16.79 15.72
CA ALA A 34 -1.43 -15.42 16.21
C ALA A 34 -0.16 -14.71 16.76
N ALA A 35 1.05 -15.23 16.54
CA ALA A 35 2.25 -14.60 17.11
C ALA A 35 2.86 -13.50 16.22
N GLU A 36 2.68 -13.51 14.90
CA GLU A 36 3.12 -12.43 14.00
C GLU A 36 2.61 -12.74 12.58
N GLN A 37 1.29 -12.64 12.37
CA GLN A 37 0.73 -12.89 11.06
C GLN A 37 1.14 -11.75 10.11
N ARG A 38 2.24 -11.95 9.39
CA ARG A 38 2.73 -11.00 8.39
C ARG A 38 1.76 -10.98 7.22
N ILE A 39 1.12 -9.82 7.00
CA ILE A 39 0.23 -9.60 5.86
C ILE A 39 1.08 -9.09 4.69
N THR A 40 0.96 -9.75 3.54
CA THR A 40 1.62 -9.29 2.32
C THR A 40 0.78 -8.21 1.66
N THR A 41 1.30 -6.99 1.61
CA THR A 41 0.63 -5.84 0.97
C THR A 41 1.43 -5.37 -0.24
N SER A 42 0.75 -5.20 -1.38
CA SER A 42 1.36 -4.60 -2.57
C SER A 42 1.23 -3.07 -2.53
N ILE A 43 2.35 -2.37 -2.37
CA ILE A 43 2.39 -0.90 -2.33
C ILE A 43 3.00 -0.37 -3.63
N LYS A 44 2.30 0.55 -4.30
CA LYS A 44 2.87 1.33 -5.41
C LYS A 44 3.66 2.51 -4.85
N MET A 45 4.90 2.67 -5.29
CA MET A 45 5.79 3.76 -4.92
C MET A 45 6.56 4.27 -6.13
N THR A 46 7.13 5.48 -6.03
CA THR A 46 7.99 6.03 -7.08
C THR A 46 9.30 5.26 -7.20
N ALA A 47 9.91 5.27 -8.40
CA ALA A 47 11.21 4.64 -8.62
C ALA A 47 12.30 5.24 -7.71
N SER A 48 12.29 6.56 -7.52
CA SER A 48 13.22 7.27 -6.64
C SER A 48 13.12 6.82 -5.18
N LEU A 49 11.90 6.66 -4.67
CA LEU A 49 11.71 6.18 -3.29
C LEU A 49 12.19 4.73 -3.14
N ARG A 50 11.91 3.88 -4.13
CA ARG A 50 12.40 2.49 -4.13
C ARG A 50 13.93 2.43 -4.09
N GLU A 51 14.62 3.27 -4.86
CA GLU A 51 16.09 3.34 -4.88
C GLU A 51 16.66 3.85 -3.55
N ALA A 52 16.04 4.87 -2.96
CA ALA A 52 16.44 5.39 -1.65
C ALA A 52 16.31 4.31 -0.56
N VAL A 53 15.17 3.61 -0.51
CA VAL A 53 14.93 2.52 0.46
C VAL A 53 15.92 1.38 0.24
N LYS A 54 16.20 1.01 -1.01
CA LYS A 54 17.19 -0.04 -1.33
C LYS A 54 18.59 0.34 -0.85
N THR A 55 18.99 1.59 -1.08
CA THR A 55 20.30 2.11 -0.68
C THR A 55 20.45 2.12 0.84
N TYR A 56 19.42 2.61 1.55
CA TYR A 56 19.38 2.58 3.01
C TYR A 56 19.47 1.15 3.54
N ALA A 57 18.64 0.24 3.02
CA ALA A 57 18.64 -1.16 3.45
C ALA A 57 20.02 -1.82 3.29
N PHE A 58 20.71 -1.52 2.19
CA PHE A 58 22.06 -2.00 1.92
C PHE A 58 23.08 -1.49 2.96
N PHE A 59 23.12 -0.20 3.25
CA PHE A 59 24.06 0.38 4.20
C PHE A 59 23.80 -0.02 5.67
N HIS A 60 22.54 -0.33 6.00
CA HIS A 60 22.13 -0.70 7.35
C HIS A 60 22.01 -2.21 7.58
N HIS A 61 22.47 -3.03 6.62
CA HIS A 61 22.41 -4.50 6.68
C HIS A 61 21.02 -5.04 7.05
N THR A 62 19.97 -4.43 6.49
CA THR A 62 18.57 -4.76 6.77
C THR A 62 17.79 -5.04 5.48
N THR A 63 16.53 -5.46 5.57
CA THR A 63 15.70 -5.67 4.39
C THR A 63 14.87 -4.43 4.07
N MET A 64 14.48 -4.28 2.79
CA MET A 64 13.55 -3.22 2.41
C MET A 64 12.21 -3.34 3.14
N GLY A 65 11.78 -4.56 3.50
CA GLY A 65 10.55 -4.78 4.26
C GLY A 65 10.62 -4.16 5.64
N ASP A 66 11.71 -4.42 6.37
CA ASP A 66 11.91 -3.90 7.74
C ASP A 66 12.01 -2.37 7.74
N VAL A 67 12.71 -1.79 6.75
CA VAL A 67 12.81 -0.32 6.60
C VAL A 67 11.44 0.31 6.35
N MET A 68 10.63 -0.30 5.49
CA MET A 68 9.28 0.21 5.19
C MET A 68 8.34 0.03 6.38
N GLU A 69 8.45 -1.07 7.11
CA GLU A 69 7.67 -1.30 8.33
C GLU A 69 8.03 -0.28 9.42
N GLU A 70 9.32 -0.03 9.64
CA GLU A 70 9.78 0.97 10.60
C GLU A 70 9.30 2.39 10.24
N ALA A 71 9.43 2.77 8.96
CA ALA A 71 8.97 4.07 8.48
C ALA A 71 7.45 4.25 8.67
N LEU A 72 6.66 3.21 8.38
CA LEU A 72 5.20 3.23 8.62
C LEU A 72 4.87 3.34 10.11
N ARG A 73 5.58 2.61 10.98
CA ARG A 73 5.38 2.68 12.43
C ARG A 73 5.72 4.08 12.98
N GLN A 74 6.79 4.70 12.50
CA GLN A 74 7.16 6.06 12.89
C GLN A 74 6.10 7.07 12.44
N TRP A 75 5.66 6.98 11.18
CA TRP A 75 4.63 7.86 10.64
C TRP A 75 3.31 7.77 11.43
N LEU A 76 2.85 6.55 11.74
CA LEU A 76 1.64 6.34 12.56
C LEU A 76 1.77 6.95 13.96
N LYS A 77 2.90 6.72 14.65
CA LYS A 77 3.15 7.30 15.98
C LYS A 77 3.13 8.82 15.99
N GLU A 78 3.58 9.45 14.92
CA GLU A 78 3.58 10.92 14.79
C GLU A 78 2.18 11.49 14.50
N HIS A 79 1.31 10.72 13.83
CA HIS A 79 0.02 11.20 13.32
C HIS A 79 -1.20 10.68 14.08
N GLU A 80 -1.05 9.74 15.02
CA GLU A 80 -2.13 9.27 15.92
C GLU A 80 -2.31 10.14 17.18
N LYS A 81 -1.79 11.38 17.20
CA LYS A 81 -1.99 12.34 18.31
C LYS A 81 -3.22 13.23 18.13
#